data_AF-A0A227JAS9-F1
#
_entry.id   AF-A0A227JAS9-F1
#
_cell.length_a   1.000
_cell.length_b   1.000
_cell.length_c   1.000
_cell.angle_alpha   90.00
_cell.angle_beta   90.00
_cell.angle_gamma   90.00
#
_symmetry.space_group_name_H-M   'P 1'
#
loop_
_entity.id
_entity.type
_entity.pdbx_description
1 polymer ?
#
loop_
_entity_poly.entity_id
_entity_poly.type
_entity_poly.pdbx_seq_one_letter_code
_entity_poly.pdbx_strand_id
1 'polypeptide(L)'
;FVDERLDCLHQEKAALLAHKIDELKVLLELKKQDSVKLWQLKREVKPTERYELKDLNEVLPIASNAKDSSSLITYYRQMGIDIVSESLGGRKHKHYVTGKDIVNVIDELVAKRASNVTLKELLTIINPQRSDILNSSKDKLIKENIDKLYGAANYLTFTFGDEKYSVNGTCIGVVSFENAIKILESYVLGGYDNNRFVSISDFNDMFPELFNITSSSKNNIENILVNKKECFYVKHGGERGFQKVRGYLVDIDKLKNYLISEYIRINVGIESDLLDASIEEYLEDGVEITSKSFRIKQKPSDYLFIRAGMRGGNYFDYLPQILGYNAVNYFFKGNEIQEDAFTRYDISVELHVIESWQSHKGRHWQTTSLFRAGLAELVVNKWMGRTSGQGENYDHNTGRERAKVIGKAMLENTERFLGYVPDKIRKWKEQEIPIETMPDHLNDNLKSVQYSPLGYCLRDLYLKPCEFNLRCLTGNEGKGCKHYIYDLYDPSHRERVTAERDKSSLELSRLLEVYDRGIEAAAMHIEHHMTILRNTTSILED
;
A
#
# COMPACT_ATOMS: atom_id res chain seq x y z
N PHE A 1 8.64 -7.45 -0.28
CA PHE A 1 8.66 -6.20 0.51
C PHE A 1 10.05 -5.82 1.02
N VAL A 2 10.58 -6.44 2.10
CA VAL A 2 11.89 -6.03 2.67
C VAL A 2 13.02 -6.17 1.64
N ASP A 3 13.07 -7.31 0.96
CA ASP A 3 14.11 -7.58 -0.06
C ASP A 3 14.03 -6.61 -1.23
N GLU A 4 12.82 -6.33 -1.75
CA GLU A 4 12.62 -5.37 -2.85
C GLU A 4 13.12 -3.97 -2.51
N ARG A 5 12.87 -3.49 -1.28
CA ARG A 5 13.37 -2.18 -0.84
C ARG A 5 14.88 -2.20 -0.66
N LEU A 6 15.44 -3.29 -0.14
CA LEU A 6 16.88 -3.47 0.03
C LEU A 6 17.59 -3.45 -1.33
N ASP A 7 17.04 -4.15 -2.32
CA ASP A 7 17.54 -4.16 -3.68
C ASP A 7 17.54 -2.75 -4.29
N CYS A 8 16.51 -1.96 -4.04
CA CYS A 8 16.45 -0.56 -4.46
C CYS A 8 17.58 0.28 -3.84
N LEU A 9 17.81 0.16 -2.52
CA LEU A 9 18.92 0.83 -1.85
C LEU A 9 20.29 0.40 -2.42
N HIS A 10 20.46 -0.89 -2.69
CA HIS A 10 21.69 -1.42 -3.27
C HIS A 10 21.94 -0.86 -4.67
N GLN A 11 20.90 -0.76 -5.50
CA GLN A 11 20.99 -0.15 -6.83
C GLN A 11 21.36 1.34 -6.75
N GLU A 12 20.75 2.09 -5.84
CA GLU A 12 21.06 3.51 -5.63
C GLU A 12 22.52 3.70 -5.17
N LYS A 13 22.98 2.91 -4.22
CA LYS A 13 24.38 2.95 -3.74
C LYS A 13 25.36 2.52 -4.83
N ALA A 14 25.02 1.52 -5.64
CA ALA A 14 25.85 1.07 -6.76
C ALA A 14 25.97 2.15 -7.85
N ALA A 15 24.85 2.82 -8.19
CA ALA A 15 24.85 3.93 -9.13
C ALA A 15 25.69 5.11 -8.62
N LEU A 16 25.57 5.44 -7.34
CA LEU A 16 26.37 6.50 -6.71
C LEU A 16 27.87 6.15 -6.69
N LEU A 17 28.22 4.89 -6.41
CA LEU A 17 29.61 4.42 -6.45
C LEU A 17 30.18 4.51 -7.87
N ALA A 18 29.43 4.04 -8.87
CA ALA A 18 29.84 4.12 -10.27
C ALA A 18 30.11 5.57 -10.71
N HIS A 19 29.23 6.50 -10.32
CA HIS A 19 29.41 7.93 -10.58
C HIS A 19 30.71 8.47 -9.93
N LYS A 20 30.98 8.10 -8.66
CA LYS A 20 32.19 8.55 -7.95
C LYS A 20 33.48 7.96 -8.55
N ILE A 21 33.43 6.73 -9.05
CA ILE A 21 34.54 6.11 -9.78
C ILE A 21 34.78 6.82 -11.12
N ASP A 22 33.72 7.24 -11.81
CA ASP A 22 33.85 7.99 -13.05
C ASP A 22 34.47 9.38 -12.82
N GLU A 23 34.02 10.12 -11.79
CA GLU A 23 34.66 11.37 -11.35
C GLU A 23 36.17 11.20 -11.10
N LEU A 24 36.57 10.09 -10.45
CA LEU A 24 37.96 9.77 -10.19
C LEU A 24 38.75 9.52 -11.49
N LYS A 25 38.18 8.79 -12.45
CA LYS A 25 38.82 8.52 -13.75
C LYS A 25 39.00 9.79 -14.56
N VAL A 26 37.97 10.62 -14.64
CA VAL A 26 38.02 11.92 -15.32
C VAL A 26 39.10 12.81 -14.70
N LEU A 27 39.17 12.87 -13.37
CA LEU A 27 40.22 13.62 -12.68
C LEU A 27 41.62 13.10 -13.02
N LEU A 28 41.85 11.80 -12.98
CA LEU A 28 43.16 11.21 -13.28
C LEU A 28 43.60 11.50 -14.72
N GLU A 29 42.69 11.43 -15.69
CA GLU A 29 43.01 11.73 -17.09
C GLU A 29 43.35 13.22 -17.28
N LEU A 30 42.58 14.14 -16.65
CA LEU A 30 42.92 15.56 -16.64
C LEU A 30 44.31 15.81 -16.04
N LYS A 31 44.61 15.16 -14.91
CA LYS A 31 45.88 15.34 -14.19
C LYS A 31 47.07 14.70 -14.88
N LYS A 32 46.85 13.62 -15.64
CA LYS A 32 47.84 13.07 -16.56
C LYS A 32 48.18 14.07 -17.66
N GLN A 33 47.17 14.70 -18.28
CA GLN A 33 47.39 15.72 -19.31
C GLN A 33 48.15 16.94 -18.77
N ASP A 34 47.80 17.40 -17.57
CA ASP A 34 48.53 18.46 -16.88
C ASP A 34 50.00 18.05 -16.62
N SER A 35 50.24 16.80 -16.23
CA SER A 35 51.60 16.28 -15.99
C SER A 35 52.44 16.19 -17.27
N VAL A 36 51.84 15.75 -18.38
CA VAL A 36 52.50 15.73 -19.69
C VAL A 36 52.92 17.14 -20.11
N LYS A 37 52.06 18.14 -19.89
CA LYS A 37 52.38 19.55 -20.16
C LYS A 37 53.50 20.06 -19.24
N LEU A 38 53.43 19.74 -17.94
CA LEU A 38 54.43 20.16 -16.96
C LEU A 38 55.82 19.61 -17.28
N TRP A 39 55.90 18.35 -17.71
CA TRP A 39 57.16 17.65 -18.02
C TRP A 39 57.59 17.76 -19.49
N GLN A 40 56.95 18.61 -20.28
CA GLN A 40 57.36 18.87 -21.65
C GLN A 40 58.81 19.41 -21.69
N LEU A 41 59.68 18.71 -22.40
CA LEU A 41 61.09 19.08 -22.52
C LEU A 41 61.27 20.43 -23.22
N LYS A 42 62.20 21.24 -22.73
CA LYS A 42 62.55 22.55 -23.33
C LYS A 42 63.29 22.39 -24.66
N ARG A 43 63.97 21.26 -24.85
CA ARG A 43 64.75 20.91 -26.03
C ARG A 43 64.59 19.43 -26.33
N GLU A 44 64.64 19.08 -27.61
CA GLU A 44 64.64 17.69 -28.06
C GLU A 44 65.88 16.94 -27.55
N VAL A 45 65.65 15.74 -27.01
CA VAL A 45 66.67 14.86 -26.42
C VAL A 45 66.85 13.62 -27.28
N LYS A 46 68.10 13.30 -27.63
CA LYS A 46 68.43 12.08 -28.38
C LYS A 46 68.70 10.92 -27.41
N PRO A 47 68.05 9.76 -27.55
CA PRO A 47 68.16 8.66 -26.59
C PRO A 47 69.60 8.15 -26.35
N THR A 48 70.46 8.21 -27.37
CA THR A 48 71.85 7.73 -27.31
C THR A 48 72.86 8.78 -26.85
N GLU A 49 72.44 10.04 -26.72
CA GLU A 49 73.30 11.16 -26.34
C GLU A 49 73.42 11.26 -24.81
N ARG A 50 74.56 11.78 -24.34
CA ARG A 50 74.84 12.01 -22.92
C ARG A 50 74.80 13.50 -22.62
N TYR A 51 74.12 13.84 -21.54
CA TYR A 51 73.94 15.22 -21.07
C TYR A 51 74.63 15.40 -19.72
N GLU A 52 75.45 16.43 -19.56
CA GLU A 52 76.07 16.75 -18.26
C GLU A 52 75.00 17.24 -17.28
N LEU A 53 75.07 16.84 -16.00
CA LEU A 53 74.03 17.17 -15.00
C LEU A 53 73.79 18.68 -14.82
N LYS A 54 74.83 19.49 -15.03
CA LYS A 54 74.77 20.96 -14.90
C LYS A 54 73.96 21.64 -16.03
N ASP A 55 73.83 20.97 -17.18
CA ASP A 55 73.17 21.49 -18.38
C ASP A 55 71.73 20.96 -18.50
N LEU A 56 71.29 20.12 -17.56
CA LEU A 56 69.93 19.57 -17.54
C LEU A 56 68.86 20.63 -17.29
N ASN A 57 69.21 21.82 -16.80
CA ASN A 57 68.28 22.96 -16.71
C ASN A 57 67.86 23.50 -18.08
N GLU A 58 68.67 23.30 -19.12
CA GLU A 58 68.37 23.65 -20.51
C GLU A 58 67.45 22.63 -21.18
N VAL A 59 67.36 21.43 -20.62
CA VAL A 59 66.60 20.30 -21.17
C VAL A 59 65.28 20.10 -20.42
N LEU A 60 65.34 19.99 -19.08
CA LEU A 60 64.20 19.69 -18.24
C LEU A 60 63.41 20.97 -17.89
N PRO A 61 62.07 20.90 -17.84
CA PRO A 61 61.23 21.98 -17.34
C PRO A 61 61.48 22.25 -15.86
N ILE A 62 61.67 21.19 -15.07
CA ILE A 62 61.99 21.22 -13.64
C ILE A 62 63.38 20.63 -13.45
N ALA A 63 64.31 21.46 -12.97
CA ALA A 63 65.71 21.08 -12.79
C ALA A 63 66.27 21.67 -11.49
N SER A 64 67.43 21.16 -11.07
CA SER A 64 68.14 21.70 -9.91
C SER A 64 68.86 23.01 -10.25
N ASN A 65 68.80 23.98 -9.32
CA ASN A 65 69.57 25.22 -9.38
C ASN A 65 70.94 25.11 -8.69
N ALA A 66 71.31 23.93 -8.19
CA ALA A 66 72.57 23.72 -7.49
C ALA A 66 73.77 23.84 -8.45
N LYS A 67 74.89 24.37 -7.95
CA LYS A 67 76.12 24.53 -8.73
C LYS A 67 77.17 23.46 -8.43
N ASP A 68 77.05 22.75 -7.31
CA ASP A 68 77.97 21.69 -6.91
C ASP A 68 77.51 20.30 -7.36
N SER A 69 78.47 19.46 -7.75
CA SER A 69 78.20 18.12 -8.28
C SER A 69 77.50 17.20 -7.27
N SER A 70 77.80 17.31 -5.98
CA SER A 70 77.16 16.50 -4.92
C SER A 70 75.65 16.73 -4.83
N SER A 71 75.22 17.98 -4.85
CA SER A 71 73.81 18.35 -4.79
C SER A 71 73.07 17.99 -6.08
N LEU A 72 73.71 18.15 -7.23
CA LEU A 72 73.15 17.72 -8.53
C LEU A 72 72.92 16.20 -8.57
N ILE A 73 73.91 15.41 -8.15
CA ILE A 73 73.77 13.95 -8.09
C ILE A 73 72.64 13.54 -7.16
N THR A 74 72.57 14.16 -5.98
CA THR A 74 71.54 13.85 -4.98
C THR A 74 70.15 14.15 -5.52
N TYR A 75 69.96 15.33 -6.12
CA TYR A 75 68.67 15.75 -6.69
C TYR A 75 68.19 14.82 -7.81
N TYR A 76 69.05 14.55 -8.81
CA TYR A 76 68.64 13.76 -9.97
C TYR A 76 68.48 12.27 -9.62
N ARG A 77 69.27 11.72 -8.68
CA ARG A 77 69.01 10.37 -8.14
C ARG A 77 67.69 10.30 -7.38
N GLN A 78 67.33 11.32 -6.61
CA GLN A 78 66.02 11.39 -5.95
C GLN A 78 64.86 11.50 -6.93
N MET A 79 65.10 12.08 -8.11
CA MET A 79 64.15 12.09 -9.22
C MET A 79 64.01 10.71 -9.88
N GLY A 80 64.94 9.77 -9.64
CA GLY A 80 64.96 8.44 -10.24
C GLY A 80 65.90 8.31 -11.45
N ILE A 81 66.74 9.31 -11.71
CA ILE A 81 67.66 9.32 -12.85
C ILE A 81 68.91 8.49 -12.53
N ASP A 82 69.25 7.58 -13.45
CA ASP A 82 70.52 6.85 -13.43
C ASP A 82 71.67 7.72 -13.94
N ILE A 83 72.70 7.87 -13.09
CA ILE A 83 73.82 8.79 -13.33
C ILE A 83 75.10 8.00 -13.61
N VAL A 84 75.69 8.25 -14.78
CA VAL A 84 76.99 7.71 -15.19
C VAL A 84 78.09 8.70 -14.82
N SER A 85 79.14 8.23 -14.15
CA SER A 85 80.25 9.09 -13.69
C SER A 85 81.56 8.70 -14.37
N GLU A 86 82.27 9.66 -14.94
CA GLU A 86 83.58 9.47 -15.59
C GLU A 86 84.67 10.23 -14.84
N SER A 87 85.83 9.61 -14.64
CA SER A 87 86.96 10.21 -13.96
C SER A 87 87.74 11.14 -14.89
N LEU A 88 88.03 12.36 -14.43
CA LEU A 88 88.93 13.32 -15.07
C LEU A 88 90.30 13.42 -14.36
N GLY A 89 90.60 12.48 -13.45
CA GLY A 89 91.82 12.44 -12.64
C GLY A 89 91.57 11.92 -11.22
N GLY A 90 92.55 12.01 -10.33
CA GLY A 90 92.49 11.36 -9.00
C GLY A 90 91.42 11.89 -8.01
N ARG A 91 90.77 13.04 -8.28
CA ARG A 91 89.77 13.66 -7.38
C ARG A 91 88.57 14.32 -8.07
N LYS A 92 88.51 14.34 -9.42
CA LYS A 92 87.46 15.06 -10.17
C LYS A 92 86.70 14.10 -11.08
N HIS A 93 85.38 14.21 -11.07
CA HIS A 93 84.48 13.43 -11.92
C HIS A 93 83.58 14.35 -12.74
N LYS A 94 83.22 13.91 -13.95
CA LYS A 94 82.06 14.43 -14.69
C LYS A 94 80.91 13.45 -14.59
N HIS A 95 79.71 13.98 -14.49
CA HIS A 95 78.50 13.19 -14.28
C HIS A 95 77.52 13.46 -15.42
N TYR A 96 77.00 12.38 -15.99
CA TYR A 96 76.14 12.40 -17.16
C TYR A 96 74.88 11.57 -16.91
N VAL A 97 73.85 11.89 -17.70
CA VAL A 97 72.65 11.08 -17.87
C VAL A 97 72.46 10.78 -19.36
N THR A 98 71.89 9.64 -19.70
CA THR A 98 71.53 9.34 -21.09
C THR A 98 70.18 9.96 -21.45
N GLY A 99 70.00 10.33 -22.71
CA GLY A 99 68.69 10.83 -23.17
C GLY A 99 67.55 9.83 -22.94
N LYS A 100 67.84 8.53 -23.01
CA LYS A 100 66.88 7.46 -22.69
C LYS A 100 66.40 7.53 -21.23
N ASP A 101 67.32 7.72 -20.28
CA ASP A 101 66.97 7.76 -18.85
C ASP A 101 66.14 9.01 -18.51
N ILE A 102 66.41 10.15 -19.18
CA ILE A 102 65.60 11.36 -19.06
C ILE A 102 64.14 11.08 -19.45
N VAL A 103 63.93 10.45 -20.61
CA VAL A 103 62.58 10.13 -21.10
C VAL A 103 61.88 9.13 -20.19
N ASN A 104 62.56 8.04 -19.80
CA ASN A 104 62.00 7.02 -18.92
C ASN A 104 61.50 7.59 -17.59
N VAL A 105 62.30 8.47 -16.95
CA VAL A 105 61.92 9.06 -15.67
C VAL A 105 60.72 10.01 -15.81
N ILE A 106 60.63 10.76 -16.91
CA ILE A 106 59.44 11.57 -17.20
C ILE A 106 58.21 10.68 -17.38
N ASP A 107 58.33 9.60 -18.15
CA ASP A 107 57.25 8.65 -18.37
C ASP A 107 56.80 8.01 -17.04
N GLU A 108 57.72 7.69 -16.15
CA GLU A 108 57.41 7.19 -14.80
C GLU A 108 56.68 8.23 -13.94
N LEU A 109 57.09 9.50 -13.98
CA LEU A 109 56.43 10.58 -13.23
C LEU A 109 55.02 10.82 -13.74
N VAL A 110 54.83 10.83 -15.07
CA VAL A 110 53.52 10.92 -15.71
C VAL A 110 52.65 9.70 -15.36
N ALA A 111 53.21 8.49 -15.42
CA ALA A 111 52.52 7.25 -15.06
C ALA A 111 52.10 7.23 -13.58
N LYS A 112 52.97 7.68 -12.67
CA LYS A 112 52.64 7.86 -11.24
C LYS A 112 51.49 8.84 -11.09
N ARG A 113 51.49 9.96 -11.83
CA ARG A 113 50.40 10.93 -11.74
C ARG A 113 49.07 10.40 -12.28
N ALA A 114 49.12 9.63 -13.36
CA ALA A 114 47.96 9.02 -13.99
C ALA A 114 47.31 7.90 -13.16
N SER A 115 48.05 7.30 -12.22
CA SER A 115 47.60 6.18 -11.41
C SER A 115 47.35 6.53 -9.93
N ASN A 116 47.67 7.76 -9.51
CA ASN A 116 47.56 8.18 -8.12
C ASN A 116 46.91 9.56 -8.01
N VAL A 117 46.08 9.74 -6.99
CA VAL A 117 45.51 11.04 -6.61
C VAL A 117 46.14 11.55 -5.32
N THR A 118 46.15 12.87 -5.16
CA THR A 118 46.49 13.45 -3.85
C THR A 118 45.35 13.20 -2.85
N LEU A 119 45.67 13.27 -1.55
CA LEU A 119 44.65 13.17 -0.51
C LEU A 119 43.56 14.25 -0.66
N LYS A 120 43.93 15.48 -1.00
CA LYS A 120 42.99 16.60 -1.17
C LYS A 120 42.00 16.32 -2.30
N GLU A 121 42.50 15.79 -3.42
CA GLU A 121 41.70 15.40 -4.57
C GLU A 121 40.70 14.29 -4.22
N LEU A 122 41.16 13.22 -3.56
CA LEU A 122 40.28 12.14 -3.13
C LEU A 122 39.19 12.66 -2.16
N LEU A 123 39.57 13.50 -1.20
CA LEU A 123 38.63 14.08 -0.24
C LEU A 123 37.62 15.02 -0.91
N THR A 124 37.98 15.65 -2.03
CA THR A 124 37.06 16.47 -2.82
C THR A 124 36.04 15.60 -3.55
N ILE A 125 36.43 14.43 -4.06
CA ILE A 125 35.49 13.46 -4.64
C ILE A 125 34.50 12.95 -3.58
N ILE A 126 35.01 12.62 -2.39
CA ILE A 126 34.18 12.15 -1.25
C ILE A 126 33.29 13.28 -0.69
N ASN A 127 33.80 14.52 -0.66
CA ASN A 127 33.16 15.70 -0.06
C ASN A 127 33.43 16.97 -0.88
N PRO A 128 32.65 17.24 -1.94
CA PRO A 128 32.91 18.32 -2.91
C PRO A 128 33.02 19.72 -2.28
N GLN A 129 32.14 20.06 -1.34
CA GLN A 129 32.08 21.39 -0.72
C GLN A 129 33.01 21.59 0.49
N ARG A 130 33.92 20.64 0.77
CA ARG A 130 34.97 20.77 1.81
C ARG A 130 36.40 20.80 1.24
N SER A 131 36.53 21.04 -0.08
CA SER A 131 37.79 21.09 -0.81
C SER A 131 38.87 21.98 -0.17
N ASP A 132 38.44 23.04 0.50
CA ASP A 132 39.33 24.12 0.94
C ASP A 132 39.92 23.91 2.34
N ILE A 133 39.40 22.93 3.10
CA ILE A 133 39.70 22.77 4.55
C ILE A 133 40.51 21.48 4.83
N LEU A 134 40.58 20.55 3.87
CA LEU A 134 41.03 19.18 4.12
C LEU A 134 42.43 18.89 3.56
N ASN A 135 43.48 19.31 4.28
CA ASN A 135 44.87 18.91 4.01
C ASN A 135 45.26 17.58 4.67
N SER A 136 44.40 17.02 5.54
CA SER A 136 44.64 15.75 6.22
C SER A 136 43.33 15.07 6.62
N SER A 137 43.32 13.75 6.69
CA SER A 137 42.22 12.95 7.25
C SER A 137 42.67 12.26 8.54
N LYS A 138 41.79 12.26 9.54
CA LYS A 138 41.98 11.46 10.77
C LYS A 138 41.48 10.03 10.61
N ASP A 139 40.84 9.69 9.50
CA ASP A 139 40.30 8.36 9.27
C ASP A 139 41.41 7.32 9.11
N LYS A 140 41.29 6.24 9.88
CA LYS A 140 42.19 5.09 9.83
C LYS A 140 42.20 4.44 8.45
N LEU A 141 41.04 4.29 7.80
CA LEU A 141 40.94 3.68 6.47
C LEU A 141 41.78 4.46 5.46
N ILE A 142 41.67 5.79 5.45
CA ILE A 142 42.46 6.64 4.56
C ILE A 142 43.94 6.55 4.93
N LYS A 143 44.30 6.65 6.21
CA LYS A 143 45.70 6.59 6.67
C LYS A 143 46.42 5.30 6.29
N GLU A 144 45.73 4.16 6.32
CA GLU A 144 46.29 2.85 5.99
C GLU A 144 46.49 2.64 4.48
N ASN A 145 45.90 3.50 3.64
CA ASN A 145 45.95 3.39 2.18
C ASN A 145 46.62 4.60 1.52
N ILE A 146 47.36 5.41 2.30
CA ILE A 146 48.19 6.51 1.77
C ILE A 146 49.63 6.04 1.62
N ASP A 147 50.16 6.20 0.41
CA ASP A 147 51.57 6.04 0.11
C ASP A 147 52.28 7.39 0.16
N LYS A 148 53.55 7.39 0.58
CA LYS A 148 54.38 8.60 0.61
C LYS A 148 55.37 8.57 -0.54
N LEU A 149 55.25 9.54 -1.44
CA LEU A 149 56.26 9.80 -2.46
C LEU A 149 57.21 10.88 -1.97
N TYR A 150 58.50 10.65 -2.17
CA TYR A 150 59.56 11.55 -1.72
C TYR A 150 60.22 12.24 -2.91
N GLY A 151 60.78 13.42 -2.65
CA GLY A 151 61.59 14.15 -3.62
C GLY A 151 60.83 15.22 -4.40
N ALA A 152 61.61 16.21 -4.81
CA ALA A 152 61.20 17.39 -5.55
C ALA A 152 60.28 17.12 -6.75
N ALA A 153 60.70 16.18 -7.60
CA ALA A 153 60.00 15.85 -8.84
C ALA A 153 58.61 15.28 -8.57
N ASN A 154 58.50 14.34 -7.63
CA ASN A 154 57.20 13.79 -7.21
C ASN A 154 56.32 14.89 -6.61
N TYR A 155 56.85 15.73 -5.72
CA TYR A 155 56.06 16.81 -5.13
C TYR A 155 55.47 17.74 -6.20
N LEU A 156 56.32 18.26 -7.11
CA LEU A 156 55.91 19.20 -8.15
C LEU A 156 54.96 18.58 -9.18
N THR A 157 55.13 17.28 -9.49
CA THR A 157 54.23 16.54 -10.39
C THR A 157 52.78 16.50 -9.87
N PHE A 158 52.60 16.52 -8.54
CA PHE A 158 51.28 16.42 -7.93
C PHE A 158 50.72 17.78 -7.49
N THR A 159 51.57 18.78 -7.22
CA THR A 159 51.15 20.14 -6.85
C THR A 159 51.12 21.14 -8.01
N PHE A 160 51.74 20.81 -9.15
CA PHE A 160 51.85 21.69 -10.33
C PHE A 160 52.47 23.06 -10.02
N GLY A 161 53.46 23.10 -9.11
CA GLY A 161 54.31 24.29 -8.90
C GLY A 161 53.85 25.28 -7.83
N ASP A 162 53.05 24.86 -6.85
CA ASP A 162 52.63 25.71 -5.73
C ASP A 162 53.86 26.31 -4.99
N GLU A 163 53.96 27.64 -4.93
CA GLU A 163 55.19 28.46 -4.81
C GLU A 163 55.96 28.34 -3.47
N LYS A 164 55.45 27.58 -2.49
CA LYS A 164 56.06 27.45 -1.15
C LYS A 164 57.15 26.38 -1.13
N TYR A 165 58.21 26.57 -1.90
CA TYR A 165 59.22 25.54 -2.13
C TYR A 165 60.45 25.65 -1.22
N SER A 166 60.80 24.56 -0.52
CA SER A 166 62.15 24.32 0.00
C SER A 166 62.63 22.92 -0.44
N VAL A 167 63.90 22.84 -0.80
CA VAL A 167 64.49 21.77 -1.64
C VAL A 167 64.70 20.45 -0.87
N ASN A 168 64.56 20.42 0.46
CA ASN A 168 64.96 19.28 1.29
C ASN A 168 63.80 18.68 2.10
N GLY A 169 63.56 17.36 1.95
CA GLY A 169 62.67 16.59 2.82
C GLY A 169 61.17 16.61 2.47
N THR A 170 60.80 17.11 1.29
CA THR A 170 59.40 17.16 0.85
C THR A 170 58.88 15.77 0.50
N CYS A 171 57.72 15.43 1.07
CA CYS A 171 56.97 14.23 0.72
C CYS A 171 55.52 14.61 0.43
N ILE A 172 54.87 13.87 -0.46
CA ILE A 172 53.46 14.00 -0.75
C ILE A 172 52.75 12.68 -0.48
N GLY A 173 51.63 12.76 0.24
CA GLY A 173 50.74 11.63 0.46
C GLY A 173 49.83 11.45 -0.75
N VAL A 174 49.91 10.28 -1.36
CA VAL A 174 49.12 9.90 -2.52
C VAL A 174 48.33 8.63 -2.24
N VAL A 175 47.28 8.42 -3.01
CA VAL A 175 46.45 7.21 -2.96
C VAL A 175 46.38 6.65 -4.38
N SER A 176 46.75 5.38 -4.54
CA SER A 176 46.64 4.69 -5.82
C SER A 176 45.18 4.56 -6.25
N PHE A 177 44.93 4.40 -7.54
CA PHE A 177 43.58 4.23 -8.09
C PHE A 177 42.83 3.06 -7.43
N GLU A 178 43.50 1.92 -7.24
CA GLU A 178 42.93 0.74 -6.58
C GLU A 178 42.55 1.04 -5.12
N ASN A 179 43.44 1.70 -4.38
CA ASN A 179 43.17 2.10 -3.00
C ASN A 179 42.07 3.16 -2.90
N ALA A 180 42.00 4.08 -3.86
CA ALA A 180 40.97 5.10 -3.95
C ALA A 180 39.59 4.45 -4.19
N ILE A 181 39.50 3.45 -5.08
CA ILE A 181 38.27 2.66 -5.27
C ILE A 181 37.85 2.00 -3.97
N LYS A 182 38.76 1.31 -3.28
CA LYS A 182 38.46 0.64 -1.99
C LYS A 182 37.95 1.61 -0.92
N ILE A 183 38.51 2.82 -0.87
CA ILE A 183 38.03 3.89 0.02
C ILE A 183 36.63 4.32 -0.40
N LEU A 184 36.39 4.60 -1.68
CA LEU A 184 35.08 5.02 -2.20
C LEU A 184 34.01 3.95 -1.95
N GLU A 185 34.31 2.68 -2.20
CA GLU A 185 33.44 1.55 -1.87
C GLU A 185 33.06 1.56 -0.40
N SER A 186 34.03 1.66 0.51
CA SER A 186 33.77 1.69 1.95
C SER A 186 32.91 2.89 2.35
N TYR A 187 33.14 4.06 1.77
CA TYR A 187 32.42 5.28 2.09
C TYR A 187 30.98 5.27 1.56
N VAL A 188 30.78 4.83 0.30
CA VAL A 188 29.47 4.81 -0.37
C VAL A 188 28.60 3.67 0.17
N LEU A 189 29.19 2.49 0.33
CA LEU A 189 28.47 1.31 0.79
C LEU A 189 28.23 1.37 2.30
N GLY A 190 29.12 2.00 3.07
CA GLY A 190 28.97 2.21 4.51
C GLY A 190 30.06 1.53 5.34
N GLY A 191 30.85 0.63 4.74
CA GLY A 191 31.97 -0.05 5.40
C GLY A 191 31.53 -1.21 6.31
N TYR A 192 30.33 -1.73 6.09
CA TYR A 192 29.76 -2.93 6.70
C TYR A 192 29.23 -3.87 5.61
N ASP A 193 28.81 -5.07 6.00
CA ASP A 193 28.15 -6.01 5.09
C ASP A 193 26.73 -5.51 4.76
N ASN A 194 26.58 -4.88 3.60
CA ASN A 194 25.33 -4.28 3.14
C ASN A 194 24.21 -5.28 2.84
N ASN A 195 24.53 -6.57 2.71
CA ASN A 195 23.52 -7.61 2.51
C ASN A 195 22.85 -8.00 3.82
N ARG A 196 23.54 -7.77 4.94
CA ARG A 196 23.09 -8.16 6.27
C ARG A 196 22.68 -6.96 7.14
N PHE A 197 23.35 -5.83 6.95
CA PHE A 197 23.19 -4.66 7.80
C PHE A 197 22.82 -3.42 7.00
N VAL A 198 22.08 -2.52 7.65
CA VAL A 198 21.72 -1.20 7.11
C VAL A 198 21.88 -0.15 8.21
N SER A 199 22.29 1.06 7.86
CA SER A 199 22.37 2.16 8.82
C SER A 199 20.96 2.60 9.25
N ILE A 200 20.81 3.18 10.45
CA ILE A 200 19.50 3.68 10.91
C ILE A 200 18.95 4.76 9.96
N SER A 201 19.81 5.58 9.37
CA SER A 201 19.38 6.60 8.41
C SER A 201 18.79 5.95 7.17
N ASP A 202 19.54 5.07 6.52
CA ASP A 202 19.07 4.35 5.33
C ASP A 202 17.81 3.53 5.66
N PHE A 203 17.74 2.93 6.85
CA PHE A 203 16.56 2.21 7.30
C PHE A 203 15.32 3.09 7.46
N ASN A 204 15.46 4.29 8.01
CA ASN A 204 14.36 5.27 8.11
C ASN A 204 13.89 5.74 6.73
N ASP A 205 14.83 5.93 5.80
CA ASP A 205 14.51 6.33 4.44
C ASP A 205 13.81 5.19 3.67
N MET A 206 14.27 3.95 3.89
CA MET A 206 13.67 2.75 3.31
C MET A 206 12.32 2.41 3.90
N PHE A 207 12.11 2.62 5.20
CA PHE A 207 10.92 2.18 5.93
C PHE A 207 10.36 3.29 6.83
N PRO A 208 9.99 4.44 6.27
CA PRO A 208 9.48 5.58 7.04
C PRO A 208 8.21 5.22 7.82
N GLU A 209 7.43 4.28 7.31
CA GLU A 209 6.20 3.82 7.95
C GLU A 209 6.43 2.91 9.15
N LEU A 210 7.50 2.11 9.15
CA LEU A 210 7.72 1.09 10.18
C LEU A 210 8.11 1.75 11.52
N PHE A 211 8.84 2.86 11.46
CA PHE A 211 9.31 3.54 12.65
C PHE A 211 9.60 5.03 12.37
N ASN A 212 8.87 5.94 13.05
CA ASN A 212 9.29 7.34 13.19
C ASN A 212 10.46 7.43 14.18
N ILE A 213 11.65 6.97 13.78
CA ILE A 213 12.84 6.92 14.63
C ILE A 213 13.44 8.31 14.72
N THR A 214 12.97 9.10 15.68
CA THR A 214 13.89 10.00 16.36
C THR A 214 14.73 9.15 17.30
N SER A 215 16.03 9.45 17.45
CA SER A 215 17.05 8.67 18.17
C SER A 215 16.78 8.37 19.66
N SER A 216 15.56 8.63 20.15
CA SER A 216 15.17 8.69 21.55
C SER A 216 14.25 7.55 22.00
N SER A 217 13.62 6.78 21.10
CA SER A 217 12.72 5.66 21.48
C SER A 217 13.39 4.29 21.32
N LYS A 218 14.30 3.94 22.24
CA LYS A 218 14.99 2.64 22.26
C LYS A 218 14.05 1.43 22.31
N ASN A 219 12.93 1.52 23.02
CA ASN A 219 12.17 0.34 23.46
C ASN A 219 11.51 -0.48 22.32
N ASN A 220 11.32 0.09 21.12
CA ASN A 220 10.63 -0.62 20.03
C ASN A 220 11.57 -1.26 18.98
N ILE A 221 12.87 -0.94 18.99
CA ILE A 221 13.82 -1.35 17.93
C ILE A 221 15.04 -2.13 18.45
N GLU A 222 15.22 -2.28 19.77
CA GLU A 222 16.34 -3.05 20.32
C GLU A 222 16.42 -4.48 19.76
N ASN A 223 15.27 -5.08 19.43
CA ASN A 223 15.19 -6.43 18.89
C ASN A 223 15.70 -6.55 17.44
N ILE A 224 15.77 -5.46 16.68
CA ILE A 224 16.26 -5.46 15.29
C ILE A 224 17.68 -4.90 15.15
N LEU A 225 18.21 -4.24 16.17
CA LEU A 225 19.53 -3.64 16.15
C LEU A 225 20.64 -4.65 16.45
N VAL A 226 21.84 -4.35 15.97
CA VAL A 226 23.08 -5.01 16.42
C VAL A 226 23.36 -4.62 17.87
N ASN A 227 23.85 -5.56 18.68
CA ASN A 227 24.03 -5.38 20.13
C ASN A 227 25.10 -4.34 20.50
N LYS A 228 25.99 -3.97 19.57
CA LYS A 228 27.11 -3.06 19.79
C LYS A 228 27.12 -1.97 18.73
N LYS A 229 27.61 -0.79 19.13
CA LYS A 229 27.83 0.31 18.20
C LYS A 229 29.05 0.04 17.32
N GLU A 230 28.88 0.24 16.03
CA GLU A 230 29.93 0.10 15.03
C GLU A 230 30.29 1.46 14.43
N CYS A 231 31.50 1.55 13.88
CA CYS A 231 31.94 2.73 13.13
C CYS A 231 31.69 2.47 11.65
N PHE A 232 30.88 3.30 11.02
CA PHE A 232 30.49 3.16 9.62
C PHE A 232 30.36 4.53 8.94
N TYR A 233 30.13 4.51 7.63
CA TYR A 233 30.00 5.71 6.80
C TYR A 233 28.54 5.93 6.42
N VAL A 234 28.10 7.18 6.51
CA VAL A 234 26.76 7.60 6.06
C VAL A 234 26.88 8.85 5.21
N LYS A 235 25.97 8.96 4.24
CA LYS A 235 25.76 10.21 3.51
C LYS A 235 25.06 11.19 4.45
N HIS A 236 25.60 12.38 4.61
CA HIS A 236 24.97 13.42 5.42
C HIS A 236 23.92 14.16 4.57
N GLY A 237 22.83 14.62 5.20
CA GLY A 237 21.85 15.48 4.52
C GLY A 237 22.45 16.83 4.11
N GLY A 238 22.03 17.35 2.95
CA GLY A 238 22.48 18.63 2.40
C GLY A 238 23.75 18.53 1.54
N GLU A 239 24.59 19.57 1.58
CA GLU A 239 25.77 19.73 0.70
C GLU A 239 27.03 19.00 1.19
N ARG A 240 26.98 18.36 2.37
CA ARG A 240 28.09 17.55 2.91
C ARG A 240 27.96 16.13 2.36
N GLY A 241 29.06 15.57 1.85
CA GLY A 241 29.10 14.21 1.31
C GLY A 241 29.03 13.15 2.40
N PHE A 242 30.11 12.38 2.57
CA PHE A 242 30.15 11.26 3.51
C PHE A 242 30.86 11.58 4.82
N GLN A 243 30.30 11.07 5.92
CA GLN A 243 30.85 11.20 7.26
C GLN A 243 30.96 9.83 7.95
N LYS A 244 32.08 9.65 8.66
CA LYS A 244 32.26 8.52 9.59
C LYS A 244 31.47 8.78 10.87
N VAL A 245 30.59 7.86 11.23
CA VAL A 245 29.74 7.91 12.42
C VAL A 245 29.92 6.66 13.27
N ARG A 246 29.56 6.75 14.55
CA ARG A 246 29.51 5.61 15.47
C ARG A 246 28.08 5.41 15.95
N GLY A 247 27.42 4.37 15.47
CA GLY A 247 25.99 4.14 15.69
C GLY A 247 25.64 2.65 15.75
N TYR A 248 24.35 2.35 15.84
CA TYR A 248 23.86 0.99 15.67
C TYR A 248 23.51 0.75 14.20
N LEU A 249 23.65 -0.49 13.77
CA LEU A 249 23.15 -0.98 12.50
C LEU A 249 21.89 -1.81 12.75
N VAL A 250 20.99 -1.81 11.77
CA VAL A 250 19.82 -2.69 11.72
C VAL A 250 20.26 -4.00 11.06
N ASP A 251 19.95 -5.12 11.70
CA ASP A 251 20.16 -6.46 11.13
C ASP A 251 18.91 -6.87 10.35
N ILE A 252 19.08 -7.12 9.05
CA ILE A 252 17.98 -7.39 8.12
C ILE A 252 17.25 -8.70 8.49
N ASP A 253 17.96 -9.72 8.96
CA ASP A 253 17.33 -10.98 9.35
C ASP A 253 16.51 -10.79 10.63
N LYS A 254 17.02 -10.00 11.58
CA LYS A 254 16.25 -9.65 12.77
C LYS A 254 15.00 -8.84 12.41
N LEU A 255 15.09 -7.92 11.45
CA LEU A 255 13.94 -7.17 10.94
C LEU A 255 12.89 -8.10 10.32
N LYS A 256 13.30 -9.03 9.45
CA LYS A 256 12.38 -10.02 8.85
C LYS A 256 11.68 -10.84 9.92
N ASN A 257 12.42 -11.35 10.90
CA ASN A 257 11.87 -12.12 12.01
C ASN A 257 10.91 -11.28 12.86
N TYR A 258 11.24 -10.00 13.08
CA TYR A 258 10.36 -9.06 13.77
C TYR A 258 9.02 -8.90 13.04
N LEU A 259 9.04 -8.64 11.73
CA LEU A 259 7.81 -8.50 10.93
C LEU A 259 6.95 -9.77 10.95
N ILE A 260 7.57 -10.95 10.86
CA ILE A 260 6.86 -12.24 10.98
C ILE A 260 6.21 -12.37 12.37
N SER A 261 6.95 -12.03 13.42
CA SER A 261 6.44 -12.10 14.80
C SER A 261 5.27 -11.14 15.02
N GLU A 262 5.36 -9.93 14.46
CA GLU A 262 4.30 -8.93 14.51
C GLU A 262 3.05 -9.40 13.75
N TYR A 263 3.23 -9.98 12.57
CA TYR A 263 2.14 -10.58 11.77
C TYR A 263 1.40 -11.66 12.55
N ILE A 264 2.14 -12.57 13.19
CA ILE A 264 1.55 -13.63 14.02
C ILE A 264 0.81 -13.00 15.20
N ARG A 265 1.46 -12.11 15.94
CA ARG A 265 0.88 -11.50 17.15
C ARG A 265 -0.44 -10.78 16.85
N ILE A 266 -0.50 -10.03 15.76
CA ILE A 266 -1.68 -9.25 15.40
C ILE A 266 -2.86 -10.14 15.01
N ASN A 267 -2.61 -11.24 14.30
CA ASN A 267 -3.67 -12.13 13.83
C ASN A 267 -4.14 -13.11 14.91
N VAL A 268 -3.26 -13.60 15.79
CA VAL A 268 -3.61 -14.57 16.84
C VAL A 268 -4.71 -14.05 17.77
N GLY A 269 -4.67 -12.76 18.15
CA GLY A 269 -5.73 -12.17 18.98
C GLY A 269 -7.08 -12.17 18.28
N ILE A 270 -7.11 -11.77 17.01
CA ILE A 270 -8.34 -11.72 16.20
C ILE A 270 -8.88 -13.12 15.95
N GLU A 271 -8.01 -14.10 15.67
CA GLU A 271 -8.41 -15.50 15.52
C GLU A 271 -9.10 -16.02 16.80
N SER A 272 -8.58 -15.68 17.98
CA SER A 272 -9.21 -16.02 19.26
C SER A 272 -10.58 -15.35 19.40
N ASP A 273 -10.66 -14.04 19.18
CA ASP A 273 -11.90 -13.27 19.31
C ASP A 273 -12.99 -13.80 18.36
N LEU A 274 -12.63 -14.18 17.12
CA LEU A 274 -13.55 -14.75 16.14
C LEU A 274 -14.02 -16.16 16.55
N LEU A 275 -13.15 -16.96 17.14
CA LEU A 275 -13.51 -18.28 17.67
C LEU A 275 -14.46 -18.15 18.85
N ASP A 276 -14.18 -17.24 19.78
CA ASP A 276 -15.02 -17.01 20.95
C ASP A 276 -16.41 -16.49 20.54
N ALA A 277 -16.47 -15.52 19.62
CA ALA A 277 -17.74 -15.04 19.07
C ALA A 277 -18.53 -16.13 18.34
N SER A 278 -17.84 -17.03 17.62
CA SER A 278 -18.49 -18.17 16.98
C SER A 278 -19.08 -19.13 18.02
N ILE A 279 -18.33 -19.42 19.09
CA ILE A 279 -18.79 -20.29 20.19
C ILE A 279 -20.03 -19.68 20.87
N GLU A 280 -20.02 -18.39 21.14
CA GLU A 280 -21.18 -17.67 21.71
C GLU A 280 -22.43 -17.83 20.83
N GLU A 281 -22.31 -17.62 19.51
CA GLU A 281 -23.43 -17.80 18.57
C GLU A 281 -24.00 -19.23 18.59
N TYR A 282 -23.15 -20.26 18.59
CA TYR A 282 -23.61 -21.64 18.66
C TYR A 282 -24.26 -22.00 20.00
N LEU A 283 -23.77 -21.44 21.12
CA LEU A 283 -24.37 -21.63 22.43
C LEU A 283 -25.75 -20.98 22.51
N GLU A 284 -25.94 -19.79 21.92
CA GLU A 284 -27.26 -19.15 21.79
C GLU A 284 -28.25 -20.00 20.98
N ASP A 285 -27.75 -20.74 19.99
CA ASP A 285 -28.54 -21.67 19.17
C ASP A 285 -28.83 -23.03 19.85
N GLY A 286 -28.45 -23.18 21.13
CA GLY A 286 -28.66 -24.39 21.91
C GLY A 286 -27.76 -25.55 21.50
N VAL A 287 -26.68 -25.28 20.75
CA VAL A 287 -25.70 -26.26 20.30
C VAL A 287 -24.51 -26.28 21.26
N GLU A 288 -24.44 -27.29 22.11
CA GLU A 288 -23.34 -27.44 23.06
C GLU A 288 -22.08 -27.95 22.33
N ILE A 289 -21.10 -27.06 22.10
CA ILE A 289 -19.83 -27.43 21.48
C ILE A 289 -18.91 -28.08 22.51
N THR A 290 -18.93 -29.41 22.60
CA THR A 290 -18.08 -30.20 23.50
C THR A 290 -16.68 -30.54 22.92
N SER A 291 -16.42 -30.12 21.69
CA SER A 291 -15.29 -30.60 20.87
C SER A 291 -14.19 -29.54 20.71
N LYS A 292 -12.96 -29.87 21.14
CA LYS A 292 -11.73 -29.10 20.85
C LYS A 292 -11.41 -29.00 19.33
N SER A 293 -12.16 -29.70 18.49
CA SER A 293 -11.99 -29.79 17.04
C SER A 293 -12.52 -28.59 16.25
N PHE A 294 -13.24 -27.65 16.89
CA PHE A 294 -13.72 -26.42 16.25
C PHE A 294 -12.63 -25.37 15.98
N ARG A 295 -11.35 -25.74 16.15
CA ARG A 295 -10.22 -24.92 15.73
C ARG A 295 -9.92 -25.18 14.25
N ILE A 296 -10.66 -24.51 13.36
CA ILE A 296 -10.25 -24.44 11.96
C ILE A 296 -8.94 -23.63 11.94
N LYS A 297 -7.82 -24.32 11.72
CA LYS A 297 -6.52 -23.66 11.55
C LYS A 297 -6.45 -23.09 10.14
N GLN A 298 -7.05 -21.92 9.96
CA GLN A 298 -7.07 -21.18 8.71
C GLN A 298 -5.85 -20.26 8.64
N LYS A 299 -5.21 -20.13 7.47
CA LYS A 299 -4.17 -19.09 7.33
C LYS A 299 -4.87 -17.74 7.19
N PRO A 300 -4.30 -16.63 7.67
CA PRO A 300 -4.88 -15.30 7.44
C PRO A 300 -5.14 -14.99 5.95
N SER A 301 -4.32 -15.55 5.04
CA SER A 301 -4.51 -15.44 3.58
C SER A 301 -5.76 -16.14 3.04
N ASP A 302 -6.32 -17.09 3.79
CA ASP A 302 -7.48 -17.86 3.36
C ASP A 302 -8.78 -17.16 3.79
N TYR A 303 -8.71 -16.09 4.59
CA TYR A 303 -9.88 -15.29 4.95
C TYR A 303 -10.31 -14.40 3.77
N LEU A 304 -11.61 -14.34 3.51
CA LEU A 304 -12.15 -13.52 2.42
C LEU A 304 -11.96 -12.01 2.68
N PHE A 305 -12.02 -11.61 3.94
CA PHE A 305 -11.92 -10.21 4.35
C PHE A 305 -10.63 -9.98 5.14
N ILE A 306 -9.72 -9.26 4.50
CA ILE A 306 -8.45 -8.83 5.06
C ILE A 306 -8.36 -7.30 5.01
N ARG A 307 -7.55 -6.74 5.90
CA ARG A 307 -7.29 -5.30 5.99
C ARG A 307 -5.81 -5.05 6.26
N ALA A 308 -5.37 -3.82 6.04
CA ALA A 308 -4.09 -3.35 6.55
C ALA A 308 -4.07 -3.44 8.09
N GLY A 309 -2.97 -3.95 8.63
CA GLY A 309 -2.75 -4.07 10.07
C GLY A 309 -2.73 -2.70 10.72
N MET A 310 -3.26 -2.60 11.95
CA MET A 310 -3.24 -1.36 12.72
C MET A 310 -2.37 -1.47 13.97
N ARG A 311 -1.60 -0.41 14.25
CA ARG A 311 -0.89 -0.22 15.52
C ARG A 311 -0.87 1.25 15.91
N GLY A 312 -1.37 1.56 17.10
CA GLY A 312 -1.37 2.94 17.63
C GLY A 312 -2.10 3.95 16.74
N GLY A 313 -3.13 3.51 16.00
CA GLY A 313 -3.89 4.36 15.07
C GLY A 313 -3.31 4.45 13.65
N ASN A 314 -2.08 3.97 13.41
CA ASN A 314 -1.47 3.93 12.09
C ASN A 314 -1.81 2.63 11.35
N TYR A 315 -1.96 2.73 10.03
CA TYR A 315 -2.23 1.62 9.12
C TYR A 315 -0.92 1.16 8.45
N PHE A 316 -0.74 -0.15 8.36
CA PHE A 316 0.46 -0.79 7.83
C PHE A 316 0.07 -1.75 6.70
N ASP A 317 0.14 -1.27 5.47
CA ASP A 317 -0.34 -2.00 4.29
C ASP A 317 0.44 -3.30 4.01
N TYR A 318 1.71 -3.33 4.41
CA TYR A 318 2.58 -4.50 4.26
C TYR A 318 2.32 -5.59 5.32
N LEU A 319 1.44 -5.33 6.29
CA LEU A 319 1.12 -6.23 7.38
C LEU A 319 -0.36 -6.65 7.30
N PRO A 320 -0.69 -7.73 6.55
CA PRO A 320 -2.08 -8.16 6.42
C PRO A 320 -2.64 -8.62 7.75
N GLN A 321 -3.88 -8.19 8.02
CA GLN A 321 -4.63 -8.48 9.23
C GLN A 321 -6.03 -9.01 8.87
N ILE A 322 -6.49 -10.04 9.57
CA ILE A 322 -7.86 -10.54 9.45
C ILE A 322 -8.85 -9.43 9.83
N LEU A 323 -9.91 -9.25 9.04
CA LEU A 323 -10.98 -8.31 9.39
C LEU A 323 -11.81 -8.85 10.58
N GLY A 324 -11.47 -8.42 11.79
CA GLY A 324 -12.20 -8.79 13.01
C GLY A 324 -13.53 -8.06 13.21
N TYR A 325 -14.38 -8.57 14.11
CA TYR A 325 -15.69 -7.99 14.44
C TYR A 325 -15.62 -6.52 14.87
N ASN A 326 -14.70 -6.19 15.77
CA ASN A 326 -14.52 -4.82 16.27
C ASN A 326 -14.19 -3.83 15.14
N ALA A 327 -13.44 -4.26 14.12
CA ALA A 327 -13.14 -3.41 12.97
C ALA A 327 -14.40 -3.03 12.19
N VAL A 328 -15.33 -3.96 12.00
CA VAL A 328 -16.61 -3.71 11.34
C VAL A 328 -17.48 -2.80 12.20
N ASN A 329 -17.51 -3.04 13.52
CA ASN A 329 -18.29 -2.23 14.44
C ASN A 329 -17.80 -0.76 14.47
N TYR A 330 -16.48 -0.54 14.58
CA TYR A 330 -15.89 0.80 14.56
C TYR A 330 -16.06 1.49 13.20
N PHE A 331 -16.07 0.75 12.09
CA PHE A 331 -16.37 1.33 10.78
C PHE A 331 -17.76 1.96 10.75
N PHE A 332 -18.78 1.28 11.28
CA PHE A 332 -20.15 1.79 11.28
C PHE A 332 -20.46 2.81 12.38
N LYS A 333 -19.80 2.73 13.54
CA LYS A 333 -20.07 3.60 14.69
C LYS A 333 -19.13 4.78 14.84
N GLY A 334 -17.98 4.74 14.18
CA GLY A 334 -16.89 5.69 14.43
C GLY A 334 -16.27 5.53 15.83
N ASN A 335 -15.47 6.52 16.22
CA ASN A 335 -14.91 6.72 17.55
C ASN A 335 -14.52 8.21 17.72
N GLU A 336 -13.87 8.58 18.83
CA GLU A 336 -13.45 9.97 19.10
C GLU A 336 -12.50 10.57 18.03
N ILE A 337 -11.85 9.72 17.23
CA ILE A 337 -10.84 10.10 16.25
C ILE A 337 -11.37 9.97 14.81
N GLN A 338 -12.29 9.03 14.55
CA GLN A 338 -12.80 8.71 13.23
C GLN A 338 -14.32 8.80 13.19
N GLU A 339 -14.83 9.55 12.22
CA GLU A 339 -16.26 9.60 11.93
C GLU A 339 -16.81 8.23 11.51
N ASP A 340 -18.10 8.02 11.76
CA ASP A 340 -18.82 6.82 11.35
C ASP A 340 -19.00 6.72 9.83
N ALA A 341 -19.33 5.53 9.34
CA ALA A 341 -19.51 5.29 7.91
C ALA A 341 -20.63 6.14 7.28
N PHE A 342 -21.71 6.43 8.00
CA PHE A 342 -22.82 7.21 7.43
C PHE A 342 -22.36 8.64 7.15
N THR A 343 -21.65 9.26 8.10
CA THR A 343 -21.04 10.57 7.93
C THR A 343 -19.99 10.58 6.81
N ARG A 344 -19.07 9.60 6.82
CA ARG A 344 -17.98 9.53 5.83
C ARG A 344 -18.44 9.35 4.38
N TYR A 345 -19.60 8.72 4.17
CA TYR A 345 -20.17 8.48 2.85
C TYR A 345 -21.38 9.38 2.54
N ASP A 346 -21.61 10.42 3.34
CA ASP A 346 -22.70 11.40 3.16
C ASP A 346 -24.10 10.75 3.05
N ILE A 347 -24.35 9.74 3.89
CA ILE A 347 -25.61 9.00 3.93
C ILE A 347 -26.54 9.68 4.94
N SER A 348 -27.57 10.36 4.44
CA SER A 348 -28.58 11.00 5.27
C SER A 348 -29.57 9.98 5.85
N VAL A 349 -29.42 9.68 7.14
CA VAL A 349 -30.32 8.82 7.93
C VAL A 349 -30.55 9.44 9.31
N GLU A 350 -31.64 9.04 9.98
CA GLU A 350 -31.95 9.54 11.32
C GLU A 350 -30.87 9.14 12.34
N LEU A 351 -30.53 10.07 13.25
CA LEU A 351 -29.44 9.90 14.22
C LEU A 351 -29.58 8.61 15.06
N HIS A 352 -30.81 8.27 15.46
CA HIS A 352 -31.07 7.06 16.25
C HIS A 352 -30.68 5.77 15.49
N VAL A 353 -30.73 5.77 14.15
CA VAL A 353 -30.30 4.65 13.31
C VAL A 353 -28.78 4.53 13.35
N ILE A 354 -28.08 5.66 13.23
CA ILE A 354 -26.61 5.71 13.30
C ILE A 354 -26.12 5.18 14.65
N GLU A 355 -26.70 5.67 15.75
CA GLU A 355 -26.28 5.31 17.12
C GLU A 355 -26.57 3.83 17.46
N SER A 356 -27.65 3.27 16.92
CA SER A 356 -28.10 1.91 17.23
C SER A 356 -27.66 0.85 16.22
N TRP A 357 -27.00 1.23 15.11
CA TRP A 357 -26.62 0.29 14.06
C TRP A 357 -25.56 -0.71 14.55
N GLN A 358 -25.81 -1.99 14.26
CA GLN A 358 -24.92 -3.12 14.51
C GLN A 358 -25.03 -4.08 13.33
N SER A 359 -23.97 -4.85 13.02
CA SER A 359 -24.00 -5.83 11.92
C SER A 359 -25.19 -6.80 12.04
N HIS A 360 -25.57 -7.17 13.26
CA HIS A 360 -26.74 -8.02 13.52
C HIS A 360 -28.08 -7.40 13.09
N LYS A 361 -28.21 -6.06 13.04
CA LYS A 361 -29.42 -5.37 12.53
C LYS A 361 -29.63 -5.63 11.04
N GLY A 362 -28.55 -5.82 10.27
CA GLY A 362 -28.64 -6.26 8.88
C GLY A 362 -29.29 -7.64 8.74
N ARG A 363 -28.89 -8.60 9.58
CA ARG A 363 -29.50 -9.94 9.66
C ARG A 363 -30.98 -9.86 10.09
N HIS A 364 -31.33 -8.98 11.02
CA HIS A 364 -32.74 -8.74 11.39
C HIS A 364 -33.54 -8.18 10.21
N TRP A 365 -33.06 -7.13 9.55
CA TRP A 365 -33.74 -6.55 8.39
C TRP A 365 -33.98 -7.56 7.28
N GLN A 366 -32.98 -8.40 6.98
CA GLN A 366 -33.13 -9.48 5.99
C GLN A 366 -34.18 -10.51 6.43
N THR A 367 -34.17 -10.93 7.70
CA THR A 367 -35.17 -11.85 8.28
C THR A 367 -36.57 -11.29 8.09
N THR A 368 -36.81 -10.05 8.54
CA THR A 368 -38.11 -9.38 8.44
C THR A 368 -38.56 -9.21 6.99
N SER A 369 -37.63 -8.90 6.09
CA SER A 369 -37.93 -8.75 4.66
C SER A 369 -38.38 -10.06 4.03
N LEU A 370 -37.74 -11.19 4.39
CA LEU A 370 -38.15 -12.52 3.91
C LEU A 370 -39.53 -12.93 4.43
N PHE A 371 -39.82 -12.66 5.71
CA PHE A 371 -41.16 -12.90 6.25
C PHE A 371 -42.23 -12.03 5.60
N ARG A 372 -41.94 -10.74 5.36
CA ARG A 372 -42.84 -9.82 4.64
C ARG A 372 -43.08 -10.25 3.19
N ALA A 373 -42.08 -10.84 2.55
CA ALA A 373 -42.21 -11.44 1.22
C ALA A 373 -43.00 -12.76 1.22
N GLY A 374 -43.44 -13.25 2.39
CA GLY A 374 -44.29 -14.42 2.53
C GLY A 374 -43.56 -15.77 2.52
N LEU A 375 -42.24 -15.78 2.75
CA LEU A 375 -41.50 -17.04 2.86
C LEU A 375 -41.94 -17.83 4.11
N ALA A 376 -42.01 -19.15 3.95
CA ALA A 376 -42.30 -20.04 5.05
C ALA A 376 -41.22 -19.95 6.13
N GLU A 377 -41.64 -19.91 7.39
CA GLU A 377 -40.75 -19.75 8.55
C GLU A 377 -39.62 -20.78 8.58
N LEU A 378 -39.92 -22.04 8.26
CA LEU A 378 -38.91 -23.09 8.19
C LEU A 378 -37.78 -22.76 7.20
N VAL A 379 -38.11 -22.16 6.05
CA VAL A 379 -37.12 -21.78 5.03
C VAL A 379 -36.30 -20.59 5.49
N VAL A 380 -36.95 -19.58 6.09
CA VAL A 380 -36.26 -18.40 6.63
C VAL A 380 -35.32 -18.80 7.77
N ASN A 381 -35.78 -19.64 8.70
CA ASN A 381 -34.96 -20.11 9.81
C ASN A 381 -33.77 -20.93 9.30
N LYS A 382 -33.99 -21.85 8.34
CA LYS A 382 -32.89 -22.63 7.74
C LYS A 382 -31.90 -21.76 6.95
N TRP A 383 -32.39 -20.77 6.19
CA TRP A 383 -31.55 -19.81 5.46
C TRP A 383 -30.70 -18.97 6.43
N MET A 384 -31.28 -18.59 7.56
CA MET A 384 -30.61 -17.81 8.60
C MET A 384 -29.83 -18.67 9.60
N GLY A 385 -29.68 -19.98 9.38
CA GLY A 385 -28.92 -20.88 10.27
C GLY A 385 -29.59 -21.22 11.61
N ARG A 386 -30.85 -20.83 11.83
CA ARG A 386 -31.57 -21.02 13.11
C ARG A 386 -32.19 -22.41 13.24
N THR A 387 -32.33 -22.89 14.48
CA THR A 387 -33.14 -24.07 14.81
C THR A 387 -34.64 -23.71 14.81
N SER A 388 -35.51 -24.71 14.62
CA SER A 388 -36.97 -24.53 14.58
C SER A 388 -37.50 -24.03 15.93
N GLY A 389 -38.19 -22.88 15.95
CA GLY A 389 -38.79 -22.25 17.15
C GLY A 389 -38.23 -20.87 17.51
N GLN A 390 -37.03 -20.51 17.04
CA GLN A 390 -36.45 -19.18 17.30
C GLN A 390 -37.06 -18.03 16.46
N GLY A 391 -37.98 -18.34 15.54
CA GLY A 391 -38.75 -17.37 14.74
C GLY A 391 -39.97 -16.78 15.46
N GLU A 392 -40.29 -17.27 16.66
CA GLU A 392 -41.46 -16.90 17.46
C GLU A 392 -41.35 -15.52 18.14
N ASN A 393 -40.48 -14.62 17.69
CA ASN A 393 -40.44 -13.24 18.19
C ASN A 393 -40.75 -12.21 17.08
N TYR A 394 -41.27 -12.67 15.94
CA TYR A 394 -41.57 -11.86 14.77
C TYR A 394 -43.06 -11.93 14.44
N ASP A 395 -43.65 -10.79 14.05
CA ASP A 395 -45.10 -10.56 13.86
C ASP A 395 -45.90 -11.80 13.40
N HIS A 396 -46.81 -12.22 14.28
CA HIS A 396 -47.18 -13.60 14.60
C HIS A 396 -48.37 -14.19 13.83
N ASN A 397 -48.75 -13.65 12.67
CA ASN A 397 -49.75 -14.34 11.86
C ASN A 397 -49.11 -14.89 10.60
N THR A 398 -48.82 -16.20 10.59
CA THR A 398 -48.56 -16.94 9.36
C THR A 398 -49.71 -16.73 8.38
N GLY A 399 -49.47 -16.88 7.08
CA GLY A 399 -50.54 -16.77 6.07
C GLY A 399 -51.74 -17.68 6.37
N ARG A 400 -51.54 -18.75 7.12
CA ARG A 400 -52.55 -19.71 7.56
C ARG A 400 -53.36 -19.22 8.77
N GLU A 401 -52.73 -18.54 9.74
CA GLU A 401 -53.42 -17.89 10.86
C GLU A 401 -54.24 -16.70 10.38
N ARG A 402 -53.68 -15.89 9.47
CA ARG A 402 -54.45 -14.82 8.79
C ARG A 402 -55.67 -15.39 8.07
N ALA A 403 -55.52 -16.52 7.39
CA ALA A 403 -56.64 -17.17 6.71
C ALA A 403 -57.75 -17.61 7.66
N LYS A 404 -57.41 -18.13 8.85
CA LYS A 404 -58.39 -18.48 9.89
C LYS A 404 -59.12 -17.26 10.42
N VAL A 405 -58.38 -16.18 10.74
CA VAL A 405 -58.97 -14.93 11.25
C VAL A 405 -59.89 -14.29 10.23
N ILE A 406 -59.44 -14.17 8.98
CA ILE A 406 -60.21 -13.58 7.88
C ILE A 406 -61.41 -14.46 7.52
N GLY A 407 -61.23 -15.79 7.45
CA GLY A 407 -62.33 -16.73 7.20
C GLY A 407 -63.41 -16.68 8.27
N LYS A 408 -63.03 -16.56 9.56
CA LYS A 408 -63.99 -16.36 10.66
C LYS A 408 -64.74 -15.03 10.51
N ALA A 409 -64.02 -13.94 10.24
CA ALA A 409 -64.63 -12.63 10.02
C ALA A 409 -65.59 -12.60 8.82
N MET A 410 -65.28 -13.35 7.74
CA MET A 410 -66.16 -13.49 6.56
C MET A 410 -67.47 -14.21 6.87
N LEU A 411 -67.46 -15.20 7.76
CA LEU A 411 -68.68 -15.89 8.19
C LEU A 411 -69.53 -15.02 9.13
N GLU A 412 -68.88 -14.29 10.04
CA GLU A 412 -69.55 -13.40 10.99
C GLU A 412 -70.22 -12.22 10.29
N ASN A 413 -69.55 -11.63 9.30
CA ASN A 413 -70.08 -10.53 8.50
C ASN A 413 -69.79 -10.74 7.00
N THR A 414 -70.79 -11.25 6.27
CA THR A 414 -70.71 -11.50 4.83
C THR A 414 -70.62 -10.24 3.97
N GLU A 415 -70.90 -9.07 4.55
CA GLU A 415 -70.82 -7.77 3.89
C GLU A 415 -69.48 -7.07 4.14
N ARG A 416 -68.61 -7.58 5.03
CA ARG A 416 -67.33 -6.92 5.36
C ARG A 416 -66.32 -6.94 4.20
N PHE A 417 -66.37 -7.98 3.38
CA PHE A 417 -65.36 -8.22 2.35
C PHE A 417 -65.99 -8.20 0.96
N LEU A 418 -65.28 -7.59 0.01
CA LEU A 418 -65.62 -7.63 -1.42
C LEU A 418 -64.72 -8.62 -2.14
N GLY A 419 -65.28 -9.40 -3.07
CA GLY A 419 -64.53 -10.34 -3.91
C GLY A 419 -65.26 -11.67 -4.13
N TYR A 420 -64.72 -12.50 -5.01
CA TYR A 420 -65.41 -13.72 -5.48
C TYR A 420 -65.81 -14.69 -4.35
N VAL A 421 -64.91 -14.92 -3.38
CA VAL A 421 -65.17 -15.83 -2.26
C VAL A 421 -66.24 -15.28 -1.30
N PRO A 422 -66.15 -14.03 -0.79
CA PRO A 422 -67.21 -13.48 0.05
C PRO A 422 -68.56 -13.34 -0.69
N ASP A 423 -68.58 -12.98 -1.98
CA ASP A 423 -69.81 -12.92 -2.78
C ASP A 423 -70.51 -14.27 -2.88
N LYS A 424 -69.73 -15.35 -3.02
CA LYS A 424 -70.26 -16.71 -3.09
C LYS A 424 -70.85 -17.15 -1.76
N ILE A 425 -70.22 -16.79 -0.64
CA ILE A 425 -70.74 -17.05 0.71
C ILE A 425 -72.04 -16.26 0.94
N ARG A 426 -72.07 -14.98 0.52
CA ARG A 426 -73.27 -14.14 0.59
C ARG A 426 -74.45 -14.77 -0.15
N LYS A 427 -74.25 -15.18 -1.41
CA LYS A 427 -75.27 -15.88 -2.21
C LYS A 427 -75.75 -17.17 -1.57
N TRP A 428 -74.84 -17.96 -0.99
CA TRP A 428 -75.22 -19.20 -0.32
C TRP A 428 -76.04 -18.97 0.95
N LYS A 429 -75.74 -17.89 1.68
CA LYS A 429 -76.52 -17.45 2.84
C LYS A 429 -77.92 -16.96 2.43
N GLU A 430 -78.03 -16.22 1.32
CA GLU A 430 -79.33 -15.81 0.73
C GLU A 430 -80.16 -16.99 0.24
N GLN A 431 -79.50 -18.07 -0.22
CA GLN A 431 -80.13 -19.30 -0.71
C GLN A 431 -80.43 -20.33 0.39
N GLU A 432 -80.24 -19.97 1.66
CA GLU A 432 -80.45 -20.84 2.83
C GLU A 432 -79.68 -22.18 2.76
N ILE A 433 -78.51 -22.20 2.12
CA ILE A 433 -77.66 -23.39 2.05
C ILE A 433 -77.10 -23.67 3.46
N PRO A 434 -77.09 -24.94 3.93
CA PRO A 434 -76.62 -25.27 5.28
C PRO A 434 -75.21 -24.75 5.59
N ILE A 435 -75.08 -24.07 6.74
CA ILE A 435 -73.82 -23.48 7.22
C ILE A 435 -72.71 -24.52 7.30
N GLU A 436 -73.01 -25.79 7.56
CA GLU A 436 -72.04 -26.88 7.63
C GLU A 436 -71.16 -27.01 6.36
N THR A 437 -71.68 -26.61 5.20
CA THR A 437 -70.94 -26.64 3.92
C THR A 437 -70.08 -25.39 3.66
N MET A 438 -70.28 -24.31 4.42
CA MET A 438 -69.58 -23.03 4.24
C MET A 438 -68.14 -23.01 4.80
N PRO A 439 -67.85 -23.55 6.01
CA PRO A 439 -66.50 -23.73 6.51
C PRO A 439 -65.63 -24.63 5.62
N ASP A 440 -66.19 -25.67 5.00
CA ASP A 440 -65.45 -26.53 4.07
C ASP A 440 -65.05 -25.76 2.81
N HIS A 441 -65.96 -24.94 2.26
CA HIS A 441 -65.65 -24.07 1.13
C HIS A 441 -64.57 -23.03 1.45
N LEU A 442 -64.62 -22.45 2.66
CA LEU A 442 -63.59 -21.52 3.16
C LEU A 442 -62.25 -22.25 3.37
N ASN A 443 -62.23 -23.45 3.94
CA ASN A 443 -61.00 -24.24 4.12
C ASN A 443 -60.34 -24.60 2.77
N ASP A 444 -61.15 -24.85 1.73
CA ASP A 444 -60.65 -25.14 0.40
C ASP A 444 -60.09 -23.92 -0.33
N ASN A 445 -60.67 -22.73 -0.10
CA ASN A 445 -60.35 -21.51 -0.85
C ASN A 445 -59.50 -20.48 -0.08
N LEU A 446 -59.44 -20.55 1.25
CA LEU A 446 -58.60 -19.75 2.15
C LEU A 446 -57.54 -20.65 2.83
N LYS A 447 -56.68 -21.30 2.04
CA LYS A 447 -55.54 -22.06 2.59
C LYS A 447 -54.46 -21.13 3.16
N SER A 448 -54.30 -19.96 2.55
CA SER A 448 -53.42 -18.90 3.02
C SER A 448 -53.96 -17.54 2.59
N VAL A 449 -53.76 -16.51 3.41
CA VAL A 449 -54.00 -15.12 3.03
C VAL A 449 -52.71 -14.33 3.07
N GLN A 450 -52.44 -13.65 1.96
CA GLN A 450 -51.25 -12.83 1.75
C GLN A 450 -51.68 -11.39 1.53
N TYR A 451 -50.87 -10.44 2.01
CA TYR A 451 -51.05 -9.04 1.64
C TYR A 451 -50.65 -8.85 0.18
N SER A 452 -51.48 -8.15 -0.57
CA SER A 452 -51.19 -7.63 -1.90
C SER A 452 -51.14 -6.10 -1.84
N PRO A 453 -50.63 -5.42 -2.88
CA PRO A 453 -50.55 -3.96 -2.88
C PRO A 453 -51.90 -3.24 -2.65
N LEU A 454 -53.03 -3.86 -3.01
CA LEU A 454 -54.34 -3.20 -2.98
C LEU A 454 -55.36 -3.90 -2.07
N GLY A 455 -54.98 -4.95 -1.35
CA GLY A 455 -55.91 -5.79 -0.59
C GLY A 455 -55.30 -7.14 -0.23
N TYR A 456 -56.13 -8.15 0.00
CA TYR A 456 -55.67 -9.53 0.25
C TYR A 456 -55.62 -10.39 -1.01
N CYS A 457 -54.72 -11.36 -1.00
CA CYS A 457 -54.62 -12.43 -1.99
C CYS A 457 -54.79 -13.79 -1.31
N LEU A 458 -55.75 -14.57 -1.80
CA LEU A 458 -56.02 -15.94 -1.33
C LEU A 458 -55.14 -17.02 -1.98
N ARG A 459 -54.40 -16.64 -3.03
CA ARG A 459 -53.53 -17.58 -3.76
C ARG A 459 -52.31 -17.91 -2.91
N ASP A 460 -51.97 -19.19 -2.87
CA ASP A 460 -50.67 -19.63 -2.39
C ASP A 460 -49.61 -19.25 -3.42
N LEU A 461 -49.07 -18.03 -3.32
CA LEU A 461 -48.09 -17.51 -4.28
C LEU A 461 -46.76 -18.29 -4.28
N TYR A 462 -46.48 -19.07 -3.22
CA TYR A 462 -45.29 -19.92 -3.14
C TYR A 462 -45.44 -21.17 -3.99
N LEU A 463 -46.59 -21.85 -3.92
CA LEU A 463 -46.85 -23.03 -4.76
C LEU A 463 -47.24 -22.66 -6.20
N LYS A 464 -47.91 -21.52 -6.38
CA LYS A 464 -48.43 -21.07 -7.67
C LYS A 464 -48.22 -19.55 -7.83
N PRO A 465 -47.15 -19.12 -8.54
CA PRO A 465 -46.93 -17.71 -8.85
C PRO A 465 -48.17 -17.05 -9.45
N CYS A 466 -48.31 -15.73 -9.25
CA CYS A 466 -49.46 -14.97 -9.75
C CYS A 466 -49.49 -14.99 -11.28
N GLU A 467 -50.54 -15.56 -11.87
CA GLU A 467 -50.72 -15.60 -13.33
C GLU A 467 -51.06 -14.24 -13.94
N PHE A 468 -51.39 -13.26 -13.09
CA PHE A 468 -51.75 -11.90 -13.50
C PHE A 468 -50.68 -10.86 -13.11
N ASN A 469 -49.50 -11.27 -12.66
CA ASN A 469 -48.42 -10.35 -12.24
C ASN A 469 -48.89 -9.23 -11.29
N LEU A 470 -49.70 -9.61 -10.28
CA LEU A 470 -50.30 -8.69 -9.29
C LEU A 470 -51.28 -7.65 -9.86
N ARG A 471 -51.77 -7.83 -11.09
CA ARG A 471 -52.88 -7.06 -11.68
C ARG A 471 -54.23 -7.46 -11.05
N CYS A 472 -54.36 -7.30 -9.74
CA CYS A 472 -55.51 -7.77 -8.96
C CYS A 472 -56.84 -7.14 -9.41
N LEU A 473 -56.83 -5.86 -9.80
CA LEU A 473 -58.03 -5.14 -10.20
C LEU A 473 -58.43 -5.37 -11.66
N THR A 474 -57.51 -5.73 -12.55
CA THR A 474 -57.79 -5.88 -13.98
C THR A 474 -57.82 -7.34 -14.42
N GLY A 475 -56.93 -8.20 -13.91
CA GLY A 475 -56.78 -9.57 -14.42
C GLY A 475 -56.36 -9.57 -15.91
N ASN A 476 -56.67 -10.65 -16.62
CA ASN A 476 -56.39 -10.76 -18.07
C ASN A 476 -57.51 -10.20 -18.96
N GLU A 477 -58.76 -10.13 -18.48
CA GLU A 477 -59.94 -9.73 -19.26
C GLU A 477 -60.67 -8.49 -18.69
N GLY A 478 -60.02 -7.74 -17.80
CA GLY A 478 -60.61 -6.56 -17.14
C GLY A 478 -61.64 -6.86 -16.03
N LYS A 479 -61.82 -8.13 -15.66
CA LYS A 479 -62.79 -8.61 -14.65
C LYS A 479 -62.21 -8.76 -13.24
N GLY A 480 -60.97 -8.33 -13.03
CA GLY A 480 -60.27 -8.50 -11.75
C GLY A 480 -59.85 -9.95 -11.46
N CYS A 481 -59.08 -10.14 -10.40
CA CYS A 481 -58.56 -11.44 -9.97
C CYS A 481 -59.54 -12.11 -9.00
N LYS A 482 -59.95 -13.36 -9.28
CA LYS A 482 -60.84 -14.15 -8.40
C LYS A 482 -60.28 -14.43 -6.99
N HIS A 483 -58.96 -14.31 -6.81
CA HIS A 483 -58.30 -14.53 -5.52
C HIS A 483 -58.08 -13.24 -4.74
N TYR A 484 -58.43 -12.08 -5.32
CA TYR A 484 -58.33 -10.80 -4.66
C TYR A 484 -59.54 -10.58 -3.75
N ILE A 485 -59.28 -10.05 -2.56
CA ILE A 485 -60.31 -9.67 -1.60
C ILE A 485 -59.97 -8.30 -1.04
N TYR A 486 -60.99 -7.46 -0.94
CA TYR A 486 -60.91 -6.15 -0.31
C TYR A 486 -61.67 -6.17 1.01
N ASP A 487 -61.06 -5.65 2.08
CA ASP A 487 -61.69 -5.53 3.41
C ASP A 487 -62.18 -4.09 3.59
N LEU A 488 -63.50 -3.90 3.67
CA LEU A 488 -64.12 -2.58 3.83
C LEU A 488 -63.75 -1.94 5.18
N TYR A 489 -63.33 -2.75 6.15
CA TYR A 489 -63.05 -2.30 7.51
C TYR A 489 -61.56 -2.04 7.75
N ASP A 490 -60.69 -2.25 6.73
CA ASP A 490 -59.27 -1.91 6.78
C ASP A 490 -59.03 -0.54 6.12
N PRO A 491 -58.77 0.53 6.90
CA PRO A 491 -58.54 1.87 6.36
C PRO A 491 -57.36 1.94 5.38
N SER A 492 -56.36 1.07 5.54
CA SER A 492 -55.17 1.06 4.69
C SER A 492 -55.48 0.53 3.28
N HIS A 493 -56.45 -0.37 3.13
CA HIS A 493 -56.90 -0.81 1.83
C HIS A 493 -57.61 0.32 1.09
N ARG A 494 -58.46 1.08 1.79
CA ARG A 494 -59.16 2.24 1.23
C ARG A 494 -58.19 3.30 0.74
N GLU A 495 -57.16 3.62 1.52
CA GLU A 495 -56.13 4.57 1.13
C GLU A 495 -55.38 4.13 -0.13
N ARG A 496 -54.96 2.85 -0.20
CA ARG A 496 -54.23 2.31 -1.36
C ARG A 496 -55.10 2.25 -2.63
N VAL A 497 -56.37 1.87 -2.51
CA VAL A 497 -57.30 1.85 -3.66
C VAL A 497 -57.62 3.28 -4.13
N THR A 498 -57.75 4.24 -3.20
CA THR A 498 -57.91 5.67 -3.53
C THR A 498 -56.69 6.20 -4.29
N ALA A 499 -55.49 5.91 -3.81
CA ALA A 499 -54.25 6.31 -4.49
C ALA A 499 -54.14 5.72 -5.91
N GLU A 500 -54.51 4.45 -6.09
CA GLU A 500 -54.46 3.79 -7.40
C GLU A 500 -55.53 4.33 -8.37
N ARG A 501 -56.71 4.71 -7.85
CA ARG A 501 -57.76 5.42 -8.61
C ARG A 501 -57.25 6.78 -9.10
N ASP A 502 -56.71 7.58 -8.19
CA ASP A 502 -56.28 8.95 -8.49
C ASP A 502 -55.11 8.94 -9.48
N LYS A 503 -54.17 8.01 -9.30
CA LYS A 503 -53.07 7.75 -10.24
C LYS A 503 -53.60 7.36 -11.63
N SER A 504 -54.57 6.46 -11.71
CA SER A 504 -55.14 6.05 -13.00
C SER A 504 -55.94 7.16 -13.67
N SER A 505 -56.63 8.01 -12.91
CA SER A 505 -57.35 9.17 -13.42
C SER A 505 -56.41 10.22 -14.03
N LEU A 506 -55.30 10.51 -13.33
CA LEU A 506 -54.28 11.42 -13.84
C LEU A 506 -53.63 10.86 -15.12
N GLU A 507 -53.31 9.58 -15.11
CA GLU A 507 -52.68 8.91 -16.26
C GLU A 507 -53.62 8.83 -17.46
N LEU A 508 -54.93 8.62 -17.24
CA LEU A 508 -55.94 8.70 -18.31
C LEU A 508 -55.98 10.07 -18.97
N SER A 509 -55.91 11.14 -18.18
CA SER A 509 -55.89 12.52 -18.71
C SER A 509 -54.69 12.70 -19.64
N ARG A 510 -53.51 12.24 -19.22
CA ARG A 510 -52.29 12.25 -20.03
C ARG A 510 -52.40 11.40 -21.30
N LEU A 511 -52.96 10.20 -21.20
CA LEU A 511 -53.05 9.25 -22.30
C LEU A 511 -54.07 9.68 -23.37
N LEU A 512 -55.18 10.31 -22.97
CA LEU A 512 -56.16 10.88 -23.90
C LEU A 512 -55.54 11.99 -24.75
N GLU A 513 -54.77 12.90 -24.14
CA GLU A 513 -54.02 13.92 -24.90
C GLU A 513 -53.02 13.31 -25.91
N VAL A 514 -52.38 12.20 -25.54
CA VAL A 514 -51.43 11.49 -26.40
C VAL A 514 -52.15 10.79 -27.56
N TYR A 515 -53.33 10.23 -27.31
CA TYR A 515 -54.17 9.61 -28.33
C TYR A 515 -54.71 10.64 -29.33
N ASP A 516 -55.16 11.81 -28.84
CA ASP A 516 -55.64 12.92 -29.68
C ASP A 516 -54.54 13.49 -30.59
N ARG A 517 -53.26 13.33 -30.21
CA ARG A 517 -52.10 13.66 -31.04
C ARG A 517 -51.75 12.61 -32.10
N GLY A 518 -52.57 11.56 -32.25
CA GLY A 518 -52.46 10.55 -33.30
C GLY A 518 -51.63 9.32 -32.96
N ILE A 519 -51.28 9.09 -31.69
CA ILE A 519 -50.55 7.88 -31.27
C ILE A 519 -51.56 6.78 -30.89
N GLU A 520 -51.92 5.95 -31.87
CA GLU A 520 -52.92 4.87 -31.70
C GLU A 520 -52.52 3.83 -30.65
N ALA A 521 -51.22 3.64 -30.39
CA ALA A 521 -50.71 2.72 -29.36
C ALA A 521 -51.16 3.10 -27.93
N ALA A 522 -51.58 4.35 -27.70
CA ALA A 522 -52.13 4.78 -26.42
C ALA A 522 -53.48 4.10 -26.08
N ALA A 523 -54.22 3.60 -27.08
CA ALA A 523 -55.53 2.98 -26.88
C ALA A 523 -55.51 1.81 -25.88
N MET A 524 -54.48 0.93 -25.94
CA MET A 524 -54.35 -0.19 -25.00
C MET A 524 -54.09 0.27 -23.56
N HIS A 525 -53.34 1.36 -23.38
CA HIS A 525 -53.07 1.93 -22.07
C HIS A 525 -54.31 2.65 -21.51
N ILE A 526 -55.07 3.32 -22.37
CA ILE A 526 -56.36 3.94 -22.02
C ILE A 526 -57.32 2.86 -21.52
N GLU A 527 -57.49 1.76 -22.27
CA GLU A 527 -58.37 0.65 -21.86
C GLU A 527 -57.96 0.06 -20.50
N HIS A 528 -56.66 -0.12 -20.29
CA HIS A 528 -56.12 -0.62 -19.02
C HIS A 528 -56.46 0.31 -17.84
N HIS A 529 -56.15 1.61 -17.95
CA HIS A 529 -56.40 2.57 -16.87
C HIS A 529 -57.89 2.89 -16.70
N MET A 530 -58.71 2.84 -17.75
CA MET A 530 -60.17 2.94 -17.64
C MET A 530 -60.72 1.76 -16.82
N THR A 531 -60.18 0.57 -17.03
CA THR A 531 -60.59 -0.62 -16.26
C THR A 531 -60.18 -0.49 -14.79
N ILE A 532 -58.96 0.00 -14.50
CA ILE A 532 -58.54 0.27 -13.11
C ILE A 532 -59.47 1.31 -12.49
N LEU A 533 -59.69 2.45 -13.15
CA LEU A 533 -60.53 3.54 -12.66
C LEU A 533 -61.96 3.06 -12.40
N ARG A 534 -62.56 2.28 -13.31
CA ARG A 534 -63.90 1.71 -13.12
C ARG A 534 -63.94 0.81 -11.89
N ASN A 535 -62.99 -0.11 -11.77
CA ASN A 535 -63.02 -1.12 -10.74
C ASN A 535 -62.65 -0.53 -9.35
N THR A 536 -61.74 0.44 -9.27
CA THR A 536 -61.45 1.16 -8.03
C THR A 536 -62.60 2.06 -7.60
N THR A 537 -63.25 2.77 -8.53
CA THR A 537 -64.43 3.59 -8.22
C THR A 537 -65.58 2.72 -7.70
N SER A 538 -65.85 1.57 -8.34
CA SER A 538 -66.85 0.61 -7.85
C SER A 538 -66.56 0.15 -6.42
N ILE A 539 -65.31 -0.17 -6.09
CA ILE A 539 -64.90 -0.59 -4.74
C ILE A 539 -65.07 0.53 -3.70
N LEU A 540 -64.94 1.79 -4.11
CA LEU A 540 -65.01 2.95 -3.20
C LEU A 540 -66.43 3.52 -3.05
N GLU A 541 -67.35 3.16 -3.95
CA GLU A 541 -68.76 3.55 -3.95
C GLU A 541 -69.67 2.52 -3.25
N ASP A 542 -69.23 1.26 -3.15
CA ASP A 542 -69.78 0.23 -2.25
C ASP A 542 -69.40 0.51 -0.78
#